data_AF-A0A0F2QVS0-F1
#
_entry.id   AF-A0A0F2QVS0-F1
#
_cell.length_a   1.000
_cell.length_b   1.000
_cell.length_c   1.000
_cell.angle_alpha   90.00
_cell.angle_beta   90.00
_cell.angle_gamma   90.00
#
_symmetry.space_group_name_H-M   'P 1'
#
loop_
_entity.id
_entity.type
_entity.pdbx_description
1 polymer ?
#
loop_
_entity_poly.entity_id
_entity_poly.type
_entity_poly.pdbx_seq_one_letter_code
_entity_poly.pdbx_strand_id
1 'polypeptide(L)' 'MKKLAVVVMVSLIGLGSLLGGCGSTTQVKQAPQTTLGQELMDLDKARQDGIITEDEYKKLKKQIVENHTD' A
#
# COMPACT_ATOMS: atom_id res chain seq x y z
N MET A 1 47.84 -0.88 -6.64
CA MET A 1 47.41 -1.48 -5.35
C MET A 1 46.03 -1.02 -4.87
N LYS A 2 45.65 0.27 -5.01
CA LYS A 2 44.33 0.78 -4.60
C LYS A 2 43.14 0.16 -5.36
N LYS A 3 43.33 -0.20 -6.63
CA LYS A 3 42.28 -0.85 -7.46
C LYS A 3 42.04 -2.32 -7.11
N LEU A 4 43.00 -2.99 -6.47
CA LEU A 4 42.87 -4.39 -6.04
C LEU A 4 42.00 -4.50 -4.77
N ALA A 5 42.12 -3.54 -3.86
CA ALA A 5 41.32 -3.47 -2.64
C ALA A 5 39.82 -3.25 -2.92
N VAL A 6 39.49 -2.47 -3.96
CA VAL A 6 38.10 -2.20 -4.35
C VAL A 6 37.42 -3.46 -4.93
N VAL A 7 38.16 -4.29 -5.67
CA VAL A 7 37.63 -5.53 -6.27
C VAL A 7 37.33 -6.59 -5.21
N VAL A 8 38.17 -6.69 -4.16
CA VAL A 8 37.94 -7.61 -3.04
C VAL A 8 36.74 -7.19 -2.19
N MET A 9 36.50 -5.89 -2.03
CA MET A 9 35.39 -5.36 -1.23
C MET A 9 34.04 -5.53 -1.93
N VAL A 10 33.99 -5.42 -3.26
CA VAL A 10 32.79 -5.69 -4.07
C VAL A 10 32.46 -7.19 -4.14
N SER A 11 33.48 -8.07 -4.09
CA SER A 11 33.28 -9.52 -4.11
C SER A 11 32.63 -10.07 -2.83
N LEU A 12 32.79 -9.39 -1.69
CA LEU A 12 32.18 -9.82 -0.42
C LEU A 12 30.68 -9.45 -0.33
N ILE A 13 30.24 -8.45 -1.08
CA ILE A 13 28.85 -7.97 -1.07
C ILE A 13 27.97 -8.79 -2.03
N GLY A 14 28.55 -9.39 -3.07
CA GLY A 14 27.82 -10.19 -4.07
C GLY A 14 27.29 -11.55 -3.59
N LEU A 15 27.80 -12.09 -2.48
CA LEU A 15 27.39 -13.40 -1.96
C LEU A 15 26.16 -13.35 -1.03
N GLY A 16 25.70 -12.15 -0.64
CA GLY A 16 24.52 -11.98 0.21
C GLY A 16 23.18 -12.06 -0.52
N SER A 17 23.19 -12.04 -1.86
CA SER A 17 21.97 -11.88 -2.68
C SER A 17 21.23 -13.18 -3.00
N LEU A 18 21.66 -14.34 -2.46
CA LEU A 18 21.07 -15.65 -2.80
C LEU A 18 20.21 -16.27 -1.69
N LEU A 19 20.06 -15.62 -0.53
CA LEU A 19 19.24 -16.13 0.60
C LEU A 19 18.04 -15.23 0.93
N GLY A 20 17.44 -14.62 -0.10
CA GLY A 20 16.19 -13.85 0.00
C GLY A 20 15.02 -14.50 -0.74
N GLY A 21 15.01 -15.84 -0.86
CA GLY A 21 13.87 -16.59 -1.37
C GLY A 21 12.78 -16.66 -0.31
N CYS A 22 11.85 -15.70 -0.32
CA CYS A 22 10.51 -15.90 0.20
C CYS A 22 9.51 -15.41 -0.84
N GLY A 23 9.32 -16.25 -1.86
CA GLY A 23 8.18 -16.18 -2.74
C GLY A 23 6.95 -16.65 -1.97
N SER A 24 6.36 -15.76 -1.20
CA SER A 24 4.97 -15.86 -0.78
C SER A 24 4.32 -14.53 -1.12
N THR A 25 3.77 -14.43 -2.33
CA THR A 25 2.68 -13.49 -2.60
C THR A 25 1.46 -14.01 -1.84
N THR A 26 1.52 -13.93 -0.52
CA THR A 26 0.32 -13.85 0.28
C THR A 26 -0.20 -12.45 0.01
N GLN A 27 -1.11 -12.34 -0.95
CA GLN A 27 -2.03 -11.21 -0.95
C GLN A 27 -2.82 -11.34 0.33
N VAL A 28 -2.27 -10.81 1.42
CA VAL A 28 -3.04 -10.50 2.61
C VAL A 28 -3.97 -9.40 2.13
N LYS A 29 -5.13 -9.80 1.60
CA LYS A 29 -6.31 -8.95 1.60
C LYS A 29 -6.56 -8.68 3.08
N GLN A 30 -5.88 -7.67 3.61
CA GLN A 30 -6.23 -7.10 4.90
C GLN A 30 -7.67 -6.66 4.70
N ALA A 31 -8.60 -7.40 5.31
CA ALA A 31 -9.97 -6.93 5.41
C ALA A 31 -9.89 -5.50 5.94
N PRO A 32 -10.58 -4.53 5.32
CA PRO A 32 -10.67 -3.18 5.85
C PRO A 32 -10.97 -3.30 7.34
N GLN A 33 -10.04 -2.83 8.19
CA GLN A 33 -10.23 -2.83 9.65
C GLN A 33 -11.31 -1.78 10.04
N THR A 34 -11.77 -1.03 9.07
CA THR A 34 -12.82 -0.03 9.11
C THR A 34 -14.15 -0.66 8.71
N THR A 35 -15.19 -0.36 9.47
CA THR A 35 -16.54 -0.72 9.10
C THR A 35 -17.05 0.21 8.00
N LEU A 36 -17.95 -0.28 7.13
CA LEU A 36 -18.65 0.52 6.12
C LEU A 36 -19.13 1.87 6.70
N GLY A 37 -19.73 1.84 7.90
CA GLY A 37 -20.22 3.04 8.57
C GLY A 37 -19.14 4.08 8.85
N GLN A 38 -17.94 3.66 9.29
CA GLN A 38 -16.83 4.57 9.54
C GLN A 38 -16.30 5.19 8.24
N GLU A 39 -16.15 4.39 7.18
CA GLU A 39 -15.67 4.91 5.88
C GLU A 39 -16.63 5.95 5.30
N LEU A 40 -17.95 5.76 5.45
CA LEU A 40 -18.94 6.74 5.01
C LEU A 40 -18.94 8.01 5.86
N MET A 41 -18.71 7.91 7.17
CA MET A 41 -18.61 9.07 8.06
C MET A 41 -17.37 9.90 7.74
N ASP A 42 -16.24 9.25 7.51
CA ASP A 42 -14.98 9.92 7.15
C ASP A 42 -15.10 10.60 5.77
N LEU A 43 -15.74 9.94 4.81
CA LEU A 43 -16.01 10.50 3.50
C LEU A 43 -16.92 11.74 3.58
N ASP A 44 -17.98 11.70 4.39
CA ASP A 44 -18.87 12.85 4.57
C ASP A 44 -18.17 14.00 5.29
N LYS A 45 -17.31 13.68 6.26
CA LYS A 45 -16.48 14.67 6.93
C LYS A 45 -15.52 15.36 5.95
N ALA A 46 -14.85 14.62 5.07
CA ALA A 46 -13.98 15.18 4.05
C ALA A 46 -14.72 16.14 3.09
N ARG A 47 -15.98 15.84 2.76
CA ARG A 47 -16.85 16.73 1.97
C ARG A 47 -17.22 18.00 2.75
N GLN A 48 -17.63 17.86 4.00
CA GLN A 48 -17.96 19.00 4.87
C GLN A 48 -16.75 19.92 5.12
N ASP A 49 -15.57 19.33 5.30
CA ASP A 49 -14.31 20.04 5.49
C ASP A 49 -13.79 20.65 4.15
N GLY A 50 -14.49 20.43 3.03
CA GLY A 50 -14.17 20.98 1.71
C GLY A 50 -12.93 20.34 1.06
N ILE A 51 -12.48 19.20 1.57
CA ILE A 51 -11.32 18.45 1.06
C ILE A 51 -11.64 17.80 -0.28
N ILE A 52 -12.89 17.37 -0.46
CA ILE A 52 -13.41 16.78 -1.70
C ILE A 52 -14.66 17.50 -2.18
N THR A 53 -14.89 17.45 -3.49
CA THR A 53 -16.09 18.01 -4.12
C THR A 53 -17.30 17.07 -3.99
N GLU A 54 -18.50 17.60 -4.21
CA GLU A 54 -19.75 16.82 -4.21
C GLU A 54 -19.74 15.66 -5.21
N ASP A 55 -19.10 15.86 -6.37
CA ASP A 55 -19.02 14.82 -7.41
C ASP A 55 -18.05 13.69 -7.01
N GLU A 56 -16.95 14.03 -6.35
CA GLU A 56 -16.01 13.05 -5.80
C GLU A 56 -16.63 12.26 -4.64
N TYR A 57 -17.36 12.95 -3.75
CA TYR A 57 -18.11 12.31 -2.68
C TYR A 57 -19.07 11.24 -3.22
N LYS A 58 -19.86 11.55 -4.25
CA LYS A 58 -20.83 10.60 -4.83
C LYS A 58 -20.14 9.37 -5.44
N LYS A 59 -19.01 9.58 -6.14
CA LYS A 59 -18.23 8.48 -6.74
C LYS A 59 -17.65 7.56 -5.67
N LEU A 60 -17.01 8.15 -4.66
CA LEU A 60 -16.38 7.41 -3.57
C LEU A 60 -17.41 6.68 -2.71
N LYS A 61 -18.54 7.32 -2.40
CA LYS A 61 -19.65 6.69 -1.67
C LYS A 61 -20.16 5.44 -2.39
N LYS A 62 -20.33 5.53 -3.71
CA LYS A 62 -20.75 4.38 -4.52
C LYS A 62 -19.72 3.24 -4.47
N GLN A 63 -18.44 3.56 -4.62
CA GLN A 63 -17.35 2.56 -4.53
C GLN A 63 -17.29 1.87 -3.17
N ILE A 64 -17.43 2.62 -2.07
CA ILE A 64 -17.42 2.06 -0.70
C ILE A 64 -18.55 1.06 -0.51
N VAL A 65 -19.75 1.38 -1.02
CA VAL A 65 -20.93 0.50 -0.92
C VAL A 65 -20.78 -0.73 -1.80
N GLU A 66 -20.31 -0.59 -3.05
CA GLU A 66 -20.05 -1.71 -3.96
C GLU A 66 -19.02 -2.68 -3.34
N ASN A 67 -17.89 -2.17 -2.85
CA ASN A 67 -16.84 -2.98 -2.22
C ASN A 67 -17.28 -3.76 -0.97
N HIS A 68 -18.37 -3.36 -0.32
CA HIS A 68 -18.93 -4.04 0.85
C HIS A 68 -20.12 -4.97 0.52
N THR A 69 -20.69 -4.86 -0.68
CA THR A 69 -21.87 -5.63 -1.10
C THR A 69 -21.51 -6.78 -2.05
N ASP A 70 -20.39 -6.68 -2.77
CA ASP A 70 -19.78 -7.76 -3.57
C ASP A 70 -18.95 -8.76 -2.72
#